data_AF-A0A662GNY4-F1
#
_entry.id   AF-A0A662GNY4-F1
#
_cell.length_a   1.000
_cell.length_b   1.000
_cell.length_c   1.000
_cell.angle_alpha   90.00
_cell.angle_beta   90.00
_cell.angle_gamma   90.00
#
_symmetry.space_group_name_H-M   'P 1'
#
loop_
_entity.id
_entity.type
_entity.pdbx_description
1 polymer ?
#
loop_
_entity_poly.entity_id
_entity_poly.type
_entity_poly.pdbx_seq_one_letter_code
_entity_poly.pdbx_strand_id
1 'polypeptide(L)'
;MPANLPAEARAKWLKVMEARTPEEKLRALQEFLASVPRHKGTEKLVRQVRRQMALLRRDVERRRAKRGGGRGLFVGKEGAAQVLMLGLPNSGKSTILSALTNAKPI
;
A
#
# COMPACT_ATOMS: atom_id res chain seq x y z
N MET A 1 -17.57 20.77 -9.51
CA MET A 1 -17.92 20.01 -8.29
C MET A 1 -19.39 20.26 -7.96
N PRO A 2 -20.30 19.28 -8.04
CA PRO A 2 -21.71 19.50 -7.73
C PRO A 2 -22.16 18.74 -6.46
N ALA A 3 -21.35 18.73 -5.40
CA ALA A 3 -21.75 18.18 -4.11
C ALA A 3 -21.73 19.32 -3.08
N ASN A 4 -22.84 19.50 -2.35
CA ASN A 4 -22.90 20.43 -1.22
C ASN A 4 -22.08 19.85 -0.07
N LEU A 5 -20.78 20.16 -0.05
CA LEU A 5 -19.86 19.69 0.98
C LEU A 5 -19.87 20.64 2.19
N PRO A 6 -19.77 20.12 3.42
CA PRO A 6 -19.54 20.91 4.63
C PRO A 6 -18.30 21.79 4.52
N ALA A 7 -18.27 22.91 5.24
CA ALA A 7 -17.11 23.82 5.27
C ALA A 7 -15.81 23.09 5.63
N GLU A 8 -15.87 22.15 6.58
CA GLU A 8 -14.73 21.31 6.98
C GLU A 8 -14.17 20.48 5.82
N ALA A 9 -15.04 19.84 5.03
CA ALA A 9 -14.62 19.05 3.87
C ALA A 9 -14.01 19.93 2.77
N ARG A 10 -14.51 21.16 2.58
CA ARG A 10 -13.91 22.12 1.65
C ARG A 10 -12.51 22.54 2.10
N ALA A 11 -12.33 22.81 3.39
CA ALA A 11 -11.01 23.15 3.94
C ALA A 11 -10.01 21.98 3.79
N LYS A 12 -10.43 20.74 4.04
CA LYS A 12 -9.57 19.57 3.82
C LYS A 12 -9.28 19.32 2.35
N TRP A 13 -10.20 19.67 1.45
CA TRP A 13 -9.93 19.63 0.01
C TRP A 13 -8.85 20.63 -0.42
N LEU A 14 -8.83 21.84 0.17
CA LEU A 14 -7.74 22.79 -0.07
C LEU A 14 -6.38 22.19 0.32
N LYS A 15 -6.30 21.51 1.47
CA LYS A 15 -5.09 20.78 1.88
C LYS A 15 -4.66 19.70 0.88
N VAL A 16 -5.62 19.01 0.25
CA VAL A 16 -5.32 18.04 -0.83
C VAL A 16 -4.70 18.72 -2.05
N MET A 17 -5.13 19.94 -2.36
CA MET A 17 -4.61 20.74 -3.49
C MET A 17 -3.23 21.33 -3.18
N GLU A 18 -2.98 21.71 -1.93
CA GLU A 18 -1.70 22.27 -1.46
C GLU A 18 -0.61 21.21 -1.25
N ALA A 19 -0.99 19.95 -1.00
CA ALA A 19 -0.07 18.85 -0.76
C ALA A 19 0.95 18.68 -1.90
N ARG A 20 2.24 18.70 -1.55
CA ARG A 20 3.34 18.69 -2.53
C ARG A 20 3.90 17.29 -2.74
N THR A 21 3.85 16.44 -1.72
CA THR A 21 4.31 15.06 -1.80
C THR A 21 3.15 14.07 -1.99
N PRO A 22 3.37 12.92 -2.68
CA PRO A 22 2.36 11.87 -2.78
C PRO A 22 1.88 11.36 -1.41
N GLU A 23 2.78 11.31 -0.43
CA GLU A 23 2.50 10.89 0.94
C GLU A 23 1.60 11.90 1.67
N GLU A 24 1.92 13.19 1.60
CA GLU A 24 1.06 14.27 2.10
C GLU A 24 -0.31 14.23 1.43
N LYS A 25 -0.34 14.08 0.11
CA LYS A 25 -1.58 14.05 -0.67
C LYS A 25 -2.45 12.85 -0.30
N LEU A 26 -1.85 11.69 -0.06
CA LEU A 26 -2.57 10.50 0.40
C LEU A 26 -3.20 10.73 1.78
N ARG A 27 -2.46 11.32 2.72
CA ARG A 27 -2.98 11.66 4.05
C ARG A 27 -4.10 12.70 3.97
N ALA A 28 -3.91 13.76 3.19
CA ALA A 28 -4.92 14.79 3.00
C ALA A 28 -6.21 14.22 2.38
N LEU A 29 -6.10 13.29 1.42
CA LEU A 29 -7.25 12.60 0.83
C LEU A 29 -8.00 11.72 1.85
N GLN A 30 -7.29 11.08 2.78
CA GLN A 30 -7.92 10.32 3.88
C GLN A 30 -8.69 11.23 4.82
N GLU A 31 -8.09 12.35 5.25
CA GLU A 31 -8.72 13.33 6.12
C GLU A 31 -9.95 13.97 5.44
N PHE A 32 -9.83 14.31 4.15
CA PHE A 32 -10.94 14.79 3.34
C PHE A 32 -12.07 13.76 3.30
N LEU A 33 -11.78 12.52 2.94
CA LEU A 33 -12.79 11.47 2.82
C LEU A 33 -13.53 11.22 4.14
N ALA A 34 -12.86 11.36 5.29
CA ALA A 34 -13.47 11.23 6.61
C ALA A 34 -14.48 12.35 6.91
N SER A 35 -14.29 13.54 6.36
CA SER A 35 -15.21 14.69 6.52
C SER A 35 -16.37 14.74 5.52
N VAL A 36 -16.38 13.87 4.51
CA VAL A 36 -17.43 13.85 3.48
C VAL A 36 -18.65 13.09 4.01
N PRO A 37 -19.86 13.71 4.06
CA PRO A 37 -21.09 13.02 4.42
C PRO A 37 -21.37 11.85 3.47
N ARG A 38 -21.92 10.74 3.96
CA ARG A 38 -22.24 9.56 3.14
C ARG A 38 -23.72 9.56 2.76
N HIS A 39 -24.03 10.05 1.56
CA HIS A 39 -25.37 9.99 0.97
C HIS A 39 -25.27 9.91 -0.55
N LYS A 40 -26.39 9.68 -1.24
CA LYS A 40 -26.44 9.50 -2.70
C LYS A 40 -25.75 10.61 -3.51
N GLY A 41 -25.73 11.84 -3.00
CA GLY A 41 -25.08 12.99 -3.65
C GLY A 41 -23.55 12.98 -3.60
N THR A 42 -22.94 12.24 -2.67
CA THR A 42 -21.48 12.18 -2.48
C THR A 42 -20.86 10.87 -2.96
N GLU A 43 -21.65 9.87 -3.37
CA GLU A 43 -21.15 8.55 -3.79
C GLU A 43 -20.13 8.62 -4.93
N LYS A 44 -20.42 9.42 -5.98
CA LYS A 44 -19.52 9.59 -7.11
C LYS A 44 -18.17 10.18 -6.68
N LEU A 45 -18.21 11.18 -5.80
CA LEU A 45 -17.03 11.83 -5.22
C LEU A 45 -16.22 10.83 -4.37
N VAL A 46 -16.88 10.11 -3.47
CA VAL A 46 -16.25 9.09 -2.61
C VAL A 46 -15.55 8.02 -3.45
N ARG A 47 -16.21 7.53 -4.52
CA ARG A 47 -15.62 6.56 -5.45
C ARG A 47 -14.39 7.11 -6.16
N GLN A 48 -14.45 8.36 -6.62
CA GLN A 48 -13.32 9.02 -7.28
C GLN A 48 -12.13 9.18 -6.33
N VAL A 49 -12.37 9.65 -5.10
CA VAL A 49 -11.33 9.83 -4.07
C VAL A 49 -10.68 8.50 -3.71
N ARG A 50 -11.47 7.43 -3.50
CA ARG A 50 -10.95 6.09 -3.23
C ARG A 50 -10.07 5.57 -4.37
N ARG A 51 -10.48 5.79 -5.63
CA ARG A 51 -9.66 5.44 -6.80
C ARG A 51 -8.33 6.20 -6.81
N GLN A 52 -8.36 7.51 -6.54
CA GLN A 52 -7.14 8.33 -6.47
C GLN A 52 -6.19 7.85 -5.36
N MET A 53 -6.72 7.54 -4.17
CA MET A 53 -5.93 6.98 -3.07
C MET A 53 -5.29 5.63 -3.45
N ALA A 54 -6.00 4.75 -4.15
CA ALA A 54 -5.47 3.46 -4.58
C ALA A 54 -4.30 3.62 -5.58
N LEU A 55 -4.41 4.56 -6.52
CA LEU A 55 -3.34 4.88 -7.46
C LEU A 55 -2.11 5.46 -6.74
N LEU A 56 -2.32 6.43 -5.84
CA LEU A 56 -1.25 7.05 -5.06
C LEU A 56 -0.50 6.04 -4.18
N ARG A 57 -1.21 5.10 -3.54
CA ARG A 57 -0.59 4.02 -2.75
C ARG A 57 0.36 3.18 -3.60
N ARG A 58 -0.10 2.76 -4.79
CA ARG A 58 0.72 1.99 -5.73
C ARG A 58 1.95 2.77 -6.19
N ASP A 59 1.81 4.07 -6.42
CA ASP A 59 2.94 4.91 -6.82
C ASP A 59 3.96 5.12 -5.69
N VAL A 60 3.49 5.30 -4.45
CA VAL A 60 4.36 5.38 -3.26
C VAL A 60 5.12 4.07 -3.07
N GLU A 61 4.44 2.92 -3.14
CA GLU A 61 5.07 1.60 -3.06
C GLU A 61 6.09 1.38 -4.19
N ARG A 62 5.74 1.74 -5.44
CA ARG A 62 6.66 1.66 -6.58
C ARG A 62 7.89 2.55 -6.39
N ARG A 63 7.73 3.77 -5.88
CA ARG A 63 8.86 4.67 -5.57
C ARG A 63 9.74 4.11 -4.45
N ARG A 64 9.14 3.51 -3.41
CA ARG A 64 9.89 2.81 -2.35
C ARG A 64 10.66 1.62 -2.89
N ALA A 65 10.04 0.79 -3.74
CA ALA A 65 10.69 -0.33 -4.40
C ALA A 65 11.87 0.13 -5.29
N LYS A 66 11.70 1.22 -6.04
CA LYS A 66 12.79 1.79 -6.87
C LYS A 66 13.92 2.42 -6.05
N ARG A 67 13.62 3.03 -4.91
CA ARG A 67 14.64 3.53 -3.96
C ARG A 67 15.28 2.41 -3.14
N GLY A 68 14.71 1.22 -3.16
CA GLY A 68 15.08 0.06 -2.35
C GLY A 68 15.97 -0.97 -3.05
N GLY A 69 16.83 -0.57 -3.99
CA GLY A 69 17.96 -1.43 -4.38
C GLY A 69 19.18 -1.06 -3.54
N GLY A 70 19.59 -1.78 -2.50
CA GLY A 70 18.99 -2.86 -1.71
C GLY A 70 19.61 -2.78 -0.31
N ARG A 71 18.81 -2.97 0.74
CA ARG A 71 19.28 -3.24 2.12
C ARG A 71 18.52 -4.44 2.71
N GLY A 72 18.18 -5.40 1.85
CA GLY A 72 17.64 -6.70 2.23
C GLY A 72 18.37 -7.79 1.44
N LEU A 73 18.37 -9.01 1.97
CA LEU A 73 18.85 -10.19 1.25
C LEU A 73 18.14 -10.25 -0.11
N PHE A 74 18.88 -9.94 -1.17
CA PHE A 74 18.41 -10.11 -2.54
C PHE A 74 18.82 -11.50 -2.99
N VAL A 75 17.85 -12.42 -3.05
CA VAL A 75 18.07 -13.75 -3.62
C VAL A 75 17.93 -13.64 -5.13
N GLY A 76 19.06 -13.71 -5.84
CA GLY A 76 19.09 -13.69 -7.30
C GLY A 76 18.21 -14.79 -7.89
N LYS A 77 17.54 -14.50 -9.01
CA LYS A 77 16.74 -15.50 -9.72
C LYS A 77 17.65 -16.63 -10.21
N GLU A 78 17.33 -17.86 -9.83
CA GLU A 78 18.12 -19.03 -10.16
C GLU A 78 17.21 -20.27 -10.30
N GLY A 79 17.63 -21.20 -11.16
CA GLY A 79 16.95 -22.48 -11.36
C GLY A 79 15.54 -22.36 -11.97
N ALA A 80 14.72 -23.39 -11.75
CA ALA A 80 13.37 -23.48 -12.29
C ALA A 80 12.32 -22.68 -11.49
N ALA A 81 12.53 -22.50 -10.18
CA ALA A 81 11.61 -21.79 -9.30
C ALA A 81 12.30 -21.30 -8.02
N GLN A 82 11.76 -20.21 -7.46
CA GLN A 82 12.06 -19.75 -6.09
C GLN A 82 10.83 -19.99 -5.21
N VAL A 83 11.02 -20.62 -4.05
CA VAL A 83 9.92 -21.01 -3.15
C VAL A 83 10.16 -20.42 -1.76
N LEU A 84 9.12 -19.86 -1.15
CA LEU A 84 9.12 -19.33 0.22
C LEU A 84 8.33 -20.26 1.15
N MET A 85 8.95 -20.72 2.24
CA MET A 85 8.27 -21.48 3.30
C MET A 85 7.98 -20.59 4.51
N LEU A 86 6.71 -20.49 4.90
CA LEU A 86 6.24 -19.71 6.04
C LEU A 86 5.55 -20.61 7.06
N GLY A 87 5.72 -20.32 8.35
CA GLY A 87 5.07 -21.06 9.43
C GLY A 87 5.66 -20.75 10.80
N LEU A 88 4.93 -21.08 11.86
CA LEU A 88 5.36 -20.87 13.26
C LEU A 88 6.64 -21.66 13.61
N PRO A 89 7.41 -21.26 14.64
CA PRO A 89 8.51 -22.08 15.15
C PRO A 89 8.06 -23.53 15.43
N ASN A 90 8.95 -24.51 15.27
CA ASN A 90 8.67 -25.95 15.46
C ASN A 90 7.58 -26.57 14.56
N SER A 91 7.18 -25.89 13.48
CA SER A 91 6.20 -26.42 12.52
C SER A 91 6.79 -27.40 11.46
N GLY A 92 8.00 -27.92 11.66
CA GLY A 92 8.64 -28.87 10.74
C GLY A 92 9.30 -28.29 9.47
N LYS A 93 9.39 -26.95 9.33
CA LYS A 93 10.00 -26.30 8.13
C LYS A 93 11.44 -26.76 7.87
N SER A 94 12.27 -26.82 8.92
CA SER A 94 13.67 -27.25 8.81
C SER A 94 13.79 -28.70 8.35
N THR A 95 12.87 -29.58 8.81
CA THR A 95 12.79 -30.99 8.41
C THR A 95 12.45 -31.15 6.94
N ILE A 96 11.48 -30.38 6.43
CA ILE A 96 11.12 -30.40 5.00
C ILE A 96 12.30 -29.89 4.16
N LEU A 97 12.94 -28.80 4.59
CA LEU A 97 14.07 -28.23 3.88
C LEU A 97 15.25 -29.22 3.76
N SER A 98 15.61 -29.89 4.86
CA SER A 98 16.71 -30.86 4.85
C SER A 98 16.38 -32.10 4.02
N ALA A 99 15.15 -32.61 4.10
CA ALA A 99 14.71 -33.79 3.34
C ALA A 99 14.70 -33.55 1.82
N LEU A 100 14.32 -32.34 1.38
CA LEU A 100 14.19 -32.04 -0.06
C LEU A 100 15.46 -31.49 -0.70
N THR A 101 16.31 -30.80 0.05
CA THR A 101 17.47 -30.08 -0.52
C THR A 101 18.82 -30.59 -0.01
N ASN A 102 18.83 -31.58 0.89
CA ASN A 102 20.03 -32.06 1.61
C ASN A 102 20.77 -30.94 2.37
N ALA A 103 20.14 -29.78 2.54
CA ALA A 103 20.66 -28.69 3.36
C ALA A 103 20.67 -29.09 4.85
N LYS A 104 21.58 -28.49 5.62
CA LYS A 104 21.67 -28.66 7.08
C LYS A 104 21.26 -27.36 7.79
N PRO A 105 19.95 -27.07 7.87
CA PRO A 105 19.45 -25.91 8.61
C PRO A 105 19.70 -26.07 10.12
N ILE A 106 20.03 -24.96 10.79
CA ILE A 106 20.18 -24.86 12.25
C ILE A 106 18.79 -24.82 12.90
#